data_AF-A0A4P5UWG0-F1
#
_entry.id   AF-A0A4P5UWG0-F1
#
_cell.length_a   1.000
_cell.length_b   1.000
_cell.length_c   1.000
_cell.angle_alpha   90.00
_cell.angle_beta   90.00
_cell.angle_gamma   90.00
#
_symmetry.space_group_name_H-M   'P 1'
#
loop_
_entity.id
_entity.type
_entity.pdbx_description
1 polymer ?
#
loop_
_entity_poly.entity_id
_entity_poly.type
_entity_poly.pdbx_seq_one_letter_code
_entity_poly.pdbx_strand_id
1 'polypeptide(L)'
;MELDDLKKGLNQSLEQPIEIEAILDKIPTQKSHLLIYKMKRNIIIEILLYFLTLIWLVYESIYALSPALRLYCGTMSVVILFVFPILFSLHKKIGFYIIQSFEIKDNLIELITLTKMYIRKYIMFTMILLPIGFMYSLVLIIIYATPESSFTPYISWYSVLLNVTYITESGQTITGLIQNNVLMVIGILILIIIVLSVLNYIFTKVYLHFFYGRYIRQLESILEEFE
;
A
#
# COMPACT_ATOMS: atom_id res chain seq x y z
N MET A 1 2.77 48.42 38.82
CA MET A 1 3.64 48.21 37.65
C MET A 1 3.24 49.27 36.65
N GLU A 2 4.07 50.30 36.50
CA GLU A 2 3.74 51.53 35.78
C GLU A 2 3.88 51.32 34.26
N LEU A 3 3.07 52.04 33.48
CA LEU A 3 3.02 51.91 32.01
C LEU A 3 4.39 52.17 31.35
N ASP A 4 5.25 52.94 32.02
CA ASP A 4 6.61 53.25 31.57
C ASP A 4 7.58 52.06 31.68
N ASP A 5 7.36 51.13 32.62
CA ASP A 5 8.15 49.90 32.72
C ASP A 5 7.81 48.93 31.58
N LEU A 6 6.53 48.89 31.17
CA LEU A 6 6.06 48.14 30.01
C LEU A 6 6.59 48.71 28.69
N LYS A 7 6.65 50.05 28.57
CA LYS A 7 7.26 50.73 27.41
C LYS A 7 8.78 50.49 27.32
N LYS A 8 9.47 50.53 28.46
CA LYS A 8 10.91 50.20 28.52
C LYS A 8 11.17 48.76 28.09
N GLY A 9 10.41 47.79 28.60
CA GLY A 9 10.57 46.37 28.21
C GLY A 9 10.30 46.11 26.72
N LEU A 10 9.33 46.81 26.13
CA LEU A 10 9.02 46.69 24.69
C LEU A 10 10.11 47.30 23.81
N ASN A 11 10.61 48.49 24.16
CA ASN A 11 11.70 49.15 23.41
C ASN A 11 13.03 48.38 23.54
N GLN A 12 13.31 47.80 24.71
CA GLN A 12 14.51 46.95 24.90
C GLN A 12 14.44 45.65 24.09
N SER A 13 13.23 45.12 23.87
CA SER A 13 13.00 43.95 23.00
C SER A 13 13.04 44.30 21.50
N LEU A 14 12.82 45.57 21.13
CA LEU A 14 12.91 46.08 19.76
C LEU A 14 14.34 46.53 19.37
N GLU A 15 15.19 46.88 20.34
CA GLU A 15 16.57 47.37 20.14
C GLU A 15 17.64 46.27 20.02
N GLN A 16 17.29 44.98 20.11
CA GLN A 16 18.22 43.89 19.83
C GLN A 16 18.03 43.35 18.40
N PRO A 17 18.81 43.81 17.40
CA PRO A 17 18.67 43.35 16.01
C PRO A 17 19.28 41.97 15.74
N ILE A 18 19.53 41.11 16.74
CA ILE A 18 20.35 39.89 16.56
C ILE A 18 19.63 38.58 16.93
N GLU A 19 18.48 38.59 17.62
CA GLU A 19 17.78 37.32 17.93
C GLU A 19 16.65 36.97 16.95
N ILE A 20 16.12 37.91 16.16
CA ILE A 20 15.02 37.60 15.24
C ILE A 20 15.49 36.72 14.09
N GLU A 21 16.67 36.94 13.51
CA GLU A 21 17.25 36.07 12.46
C GLU A 21 17.62 34.68 13.02
N ALA A 22 18.21 34.60 14.20
CA ALA A 22 18.53 33.31 14.84
C ALA A 22 17.28 32.52 15.28
N ILE A 23 16.18 33.22 15.61
CA ILE A 23 14.86 32.61 15.86
C ILE A 23 14.19 32.25 14.53
N LEU A 24 14.30 33.09 13.49
CA LEU A 24 13.78 32.81 12.14
C LEU A 24 14.45 31.58 11.53
N ASP A 25 15.75 31.39 11.71
CA ASP A 25 16.49 30.20 11.26
C ASP A 25 16.12 28.94 12.07
N LYS A 26 15.65 29.09 13.30
CA LYS A 26 15.21 27.96 14.16
C LYS A 26 13.78 27.52 13.90
N ILE A 27 12.91 28.39 13.39
CA ILE A 27 11.51 28.07 13.09
C ILE A 27 11.35 27.02 11.95
N PRO A 28 12.03 27.10 10.79
CA PRO A 28 11.87 26.14 9.70
C PRO A 28 12.47 24.78 10.08
N THR A 29 13.52 24.76 10.91
CA THR A 29 14.14 23.53 11.42
C THR A 29 13.23 22.80 12.42
N GLN A 30 12.57 23.53 13.33
CA GLN A 30 11.62 22.92 14.26
C GLN A 30 10.37 22.38 13.55
N LYS A 31 9.87 23.09 12.52
CA LYS A 31 8.76 22.63 11.68
C LYS A 31 9.12 21.38 10.89
N SER A 32 10.32 21.32 10.30
CA SER A 32 10.77 20.15 9.53
C SER A 32 10.88 18.91 10.43
N HIS A 33 11.48 19.00 11.62
CA HIS A 33 11.54 17.89 12.57
C HIS A 33 10.16 17.34 12.97
N LEU A 34 9.17 18.23 13.16
CA LEU A 34 7.81 17.81 13.49
C LEU A 34 7.11 17.08 12.34
N LEU A 35 7.37 17.47 11.09
CA LEU A 35 6.89 16.76 9.90
C LEU A 35 7.54 15.39 9.75
N ILE A 36 8.85 15.31 9.96
CA ILE A 36 9.60 14.04 9.92
C ILE A 36 9.07 13.08 10.99
N TYR A 37 8.78 13.57 12.20
CA TYR A 37 8.19 12.75 13.26
C TYR A 37 6.79 12.23 12.89
N LYS A 38 5.95 13.06 12.26
CA LYS A 38 4.63 12.63 11.76
C LYS A 38 4.76 11.56 10.68
N MET A 39 5.72 11.71 9.76
CA MET A 39 5.98 10.72 8.72
C MET A 39 6.45 9.40 9.31
N LYS A 40 7.37 9.44 10.30
CA LYS A 40 7.82 8.26 11.04
C LYS A 40 6.66 7.55 11.73
N ARG A 41 5.75 8.30 12.38
CA ARG A 41 4.56 7.74 13.03
C ARG A 41 3.65 7.03 12.03
N ASN A 42 3.42 7.61 10.85
CA ASN A 42 2.60 6.98 9.82
C ASN A 42 3.21 5.66 9.34
N ILE A 43 4.52 5.60 9.14
CA ILE A 43 5.20 4.36 8.74
C ILE A 43 5.11 3.28 9.82
N ILE A 44 5.17 3.65 11.10
CA ILE A 44 4.95 2.69 12.20
C ILE A 44 3.53 2.11 12.13
N ILE A 45 2.53 2.95 11.87
CA ILE A 45 1.13 2.51 11.72
C ILE A 45 1.01 1.55 10.53
N GLU A 46 1.66 1.83 9.41
CA GLU A 46 1.70 0.92 8.26
C GLU A 46 2.34 -0.41 8.62
N ILE A 47 3.52 -0.41 9.26
CA ILE A 47 4.20 -1.63 9.70
C ILE A 47 3.30 -2.46 10.62
N LEU A 48 2.60 -1.81 11.56
CA LEU A 48 1.67 -2.47 12.47
C LEU A 48 0.49 -3.08 11.70
N LEU A 49 -0.10 -2.34 10.76
CA LEU A 49 -1.21 -2.82 9.93
C LEU A 49 -0.76 -4.03 9.08
N TYR A 50 0.41 -3.96 8.47
CA TYR A 50 1.02 -5.07 7.73
C TYR A 50 1.22 -6.30 8.61
N PHE A 51 1.73 -6.12 9.82
CA PHE A 51 1.92 -7.20 10.77
C PHE A 51 0.59 -7.84 11.19
N LEU A 52 -0.45 -7.04 11.41
CA LEU A 52 -1.80 -7.53 11.70
C LEU A 52 -2.38 -8.33 10.51
N THR A 53 -2.21 -7.83 9.29
CA THR A 53 -2.63 -8.55 8.06
C THR A 53 -1.86 -9.87 7.90
N LEU A 54 -0.57 -9.91 8.23
CA LEU A 54 0.22 -11.13 8.20
C LEU A 54 -0.33 -12.17 9.19
N ILE A 55 -0.60 -11.77 10.44
CA ILE A 55 -1.19 -12.65 11.45
C ILE A 55 -2.54 -13.19 10.96
N TRP A 56 -3.39 -12.33 10.41
CA TRP A 56 -4.68 -12.72 9.85
C TRP A 56 -4.53 -13.77 8.73
N LEU A 57 -3.61 -13.55 7.78
CA LEU A 57 -3.37 -14.50 6.70
C LEU A 57 -2.81 -15.83 7.18
N VAL A 58 -1.91 -15.82 8.17
CA VAL A 58 -1.39 -17.05 8.77
C VAL A 58 -2.50 -17.80 9.50
N TYR A 59 -3.36 -17.09 10.23
CA TYR A 59 -4.52 -17.69 10.89
C TYR A 59 -5.45 -18.36 9.86
N GLU A 60 -5.83 -17.65 8.79
CA GLU A 60 -6.66 -18.20 7.72
C GLU A 60 -5.97 -19.38 7.01
N SER A 61 -4.64 -19.36 6.86
CA SER A 61 -3.92 -20.49 6.25
C SER A 61 -4.04 -21.81 7.02
N ILE A 62 -4.28 -21.73 8.33
CA ILE A 62 -4.38 -22.91 9.21
C ILE A 62 -5.84 -23.32 9.39
N TYR A 63 -6.74 -22.36 9.61
CA TYR A 63 -8.12 -22.63 10.04
C TYR A 63 -9.16 -22.57 8.92
N ALA A 64 -8.82 -22.11 7.71
CA ALA A 64 -9.80 -22.00 6.63
C ALA A 64 -10.40 -23.37 6.24
N LEU A 65 -11.72 -23.39 6.04
CA LEU A 65 -12.46 -24.61 5.74
C LEU A 65 -12.03 -25.22 4.39
N SER A 66 -11.86 -24.38 3.37
CA SER A 66 -11.48 -24.83 2.03
C SER A 66 -9.96 -25.00 1.89
N PRO A 67 -9.47 -26.13 1.35
CA PRO A 67 -8.04 -26.35 1.10
C PRO A 67 -7.43 -25.28 0.17
N ALA A 68 -8.19 -24.84 -0.83
CA ALA A 68 -7.76 -23.77 -1.75
C ALA A 68 -7.49 -22.46 -1.01
N LEU A 69 -8.36 -22.05 -0.08
CA LEU A 69 -8.18 -20.82 0.68
C LEU A 69 -6.99 -20.94 1.65
N ARG A 70 -6.81 -22.11 2.29
CA ARG A 70 -5.64 -22.38 3.14
C ARG A 70 -4.34 -22.20 2.37
N LEU A 71 -4.24 -22.81 1.19
CA LEU A 71 -3.05 -22.71 0.34
C LEU A 71 -2.85 -21.27 -0.15
N TYR A 72 -3.93 -20.60 -0.57
CA TYR A 72 -3.89 -19.21 -1.01
C TYR A 72 -3.34 -18.27 0.07
N CYS A 73 -3.94 -18.30 1.26
CA CYS A 73 -3.54 -17.48 2.40
C CYS A 73 -2.12 -17.81 2.86
N GLY A 74 -1.75 -19.09 2.87
CA GLY A 74 -0.41 -19.55 3.21
C GLY A 74 0.66 -18.96 2.29
N THR A 75 0.50 -19.09 0.97
CA THR A 75 1.48 -18.53 0.04
C THR A 75 1.50 -17.00 0.03
N MET A 76 0.34 -16.35 0.13
CA MET A 76 0.28 -14.88 0.18
C MET A 76 0.92 -14.33 1.46
N SER A 77 0.84 -15.06 2.58
CA SER A 77 1.55 -14.68 3.82
C SER A 77 3.08 -14.65 3.61
N VAL A 78 3.63 -15.64 2.90
CA VAL A 78 5.06 -15.70 2.55
C VAL A 78 5.44 -14.55 1.61
N VAL A 79 4.63 -14.26 0.60
CA VAL A 79 4.88 -13.12 -0.31
C VAL A 79 4.88 -11.80 0.44
N ILE A 80 3.93 -11.58 1.36
CA ILE A 80 3.85 -10.37 2.18
C ILE A 80 5.03 -10.27 3.14
N LEU A 81 5.55 -11.39 3.65
CA LEU A 81 6.75 -11.42 4.48
C LEU A 81 7.95 -10.78 3.77
N PHE A 82 8.10 -10.96 2.45
CA PHE A 82 9.18 -10.32 1.68
C PHE A 82 9.06 -8.79 1.57
N VAL A 83 7.87 -8.23 1.79
CA VAL A 83 7.64 -6.76 1.79
C VAL A 83 8.11 -6.13 3.09
N PHE A 84 8.05 -6.88 4.19
CA PHE A 84 8.35 -6.39 5.52
C PHE A 84 9.76 -5.77 5.65
N PRO A 85 10.85 -6.40 5.13
CA PRO A 85 12.19 -5.78 5.14
C PRO A 85 12.26 -4.42 4.43
N ILE A 86 11.46 -4.20 3.39
CA ILE A 86 11.44 -2.94 2.63
C ILE A 86 10.88 -1.82 3.51
N LEU A 87 9.75 -2.06 4.17
CA LEU A 87 9.10 -1.12 5.09
C LEU A 87 9.99 -0.83 6.31
N PHE A 88 10.60 -1.88 6.87
CA PHE A 88 11.49 -1.75 8.00
C PHE A 88 12.76 -0.96 7.65
N SER A 89 13.34 -1.19 6.47
CA SER A 89 14.49 -0.43 5.97
C SER A 89 14.17 1.06 5.84
N LEU A 90 12.99 1.40 5.32
CA LEU A 90 12.53 2.79 5.23
C LEU A 90 12.40 3.43 6.61
N HIS A 91 11.78 2.74 7.57
CA HIS A 91 11.64 3.24 8.93
C HIS A 91 13.00 3.52 9.57
N LYS A 92 13.95 2.59 9.43
CA LYS A 92 15.31 2.73 9.97
C LYS A 92 16.05 3.92 9.33
N LYS A 93 15.94 4.09 8.01
CA LYS A 93 16.54 5.23 7.30
C LYS A 93 15.99 6.56 7.79
N ILE A 94 14.67 6.70 7.89
CA ILE A 94 14.04 7.94 8.39
C ILE A 94 14.46 8.24 9.83
N GLY A 95 14.58 7.21 10.67
CA GLY A 95 15.10 7.37 12.03
C GLY A 95 16.51 7.92 12.09
N PHE A 96 17.37 7.55 11.14
CA PHE A 96 18.75 8.02 11.05
C PHE A 96 18.82 9.53 10.69
N TYR A 97 17.99 9.99 9.75
CA TYR A 97 17.92 11.41 9.38
C TYR A 97 17.41 12.35 10.48
N ILE A 98 16.68 11.82 11.47
CA ILE A 98 16.24 12.62 12.63
C ILE A 98 17.44 12.93 13.56
N ILE A 99 18.46 12.05 13.58
CA ILE A 99 19.55 12.09 14.57
C ILE A 99 20.78 12.81 14.02
N GLN A 100 21.03 12.79 12.71
CA GLN A 100 22.19 13.47 12.12
C GLN A 100 21.98 14.98 11.96
N SER A 101 22.87 15.75 12.58
CA SER A 101 22.89 17.23 12.60
C SER A 101 23.54 17.86 11.36
N PHE A 102 23.50 17.21 10.20
CA PHE A 102 24.07 17.76 8.97
C PHE A 102 23.16 18.82 8.35
N GLU A 103 23.73 19.64 7.45
CA GLU A 103 23.08 20.70 6.69
C GLU A 103 21.64 20.33 6.34
N ILE A 104 20.70 21.03 6.97
CA ILE A 104 19.30 20.64 7.07
C ILE A 104 18.66 20.54 5.69
N LYS A 105 19.16 21.32 4.73
CA LYS A 105 18.75 21.35 3.32
C LYS A 105 18.97 20.00 2.62
N ASP A 106 20.19 19.47 2.64
CA ASP A 106 20.56 18.25 1.92
C ASP A 106 19.82 17.03 2.48
N ASN A 107 19.71 16.94 3.80
CA ASN A 107 18.94 15.88 4.47
C ASN A 107 17.45 15.89 4.09
N LEU A 108 16.88 17.09 3.93
CA LEU A 108 15.48 17.26 3.57
C LEU A 108 15.21 16.87 2.12
N ILE A 109 16.13 17.22 1.20
CA ILE A 109 16.10 16.76 -0.20
C ILE A 109 16.19 15.24 -0.26
N GLU A 110 17.13 14.63 0.47
CA GLU A 110 17.28 13.18 0.49
C GLU A 110 16.05 12.48 1.06
N LEU A 111 15.44 13.03 2.11
CA LEU A 111 14.21 12.48 2.68
C LEU A 111 13.03 12.56 1.70
N ILE A 112 12.85 13.69 1.01
CA ILE A 112 11.80 13.86 0.00
C ILE A 112 11.99 12.83 -1.12
N THR A 113 13.22 12.68 -1.63
CA THR A 113 13.53 11.75 -2.72
C THR A 113 13.31 10.29 -2.30
N LEU A 114 13.77 9.90 -1.10
CA LEU A 114 13.51 8.57 -0.55
C LEU A 114 12.02 8.27 -0.40
N THR A 115 11.24 9.24 0.08
CA THR A 115 9.79 9.09 0.25
C THR A 115 9.09 8.94 -1.10
N LYS A 116 9.45 9.75 -2.10
CA LYS A 116 8.94 9.62 -3.47
C LYS A 116 9.29 8.27 -4.10
N MET A 117 10.52 7.79 -3.90
CA MET A 117 10.94 6.46 -4.35
C MET A 117 10.13 5.35 -3.70
N TYR A 118 9.88 5.44 -2.38
CA TYR A 118 9.04 4.49 -1.66
C TYR A 118 7.62 4.45 -2.20
N ILE A 119 6.95 5.60 -2.34
CA ILE A 119 5.60 5.71 -2.91
C ILE A 119 5.53 5.02 -4.27
N ARG A 120 6.51 5.28 -5.14
CA ARG A 120 6.56 4.67 -6.48
C ARG A 120 6.68 3.14 -6.40
N LYS A 121 7.59 2.62 -5.55
CA LYS A 121 7.78 1.18 -5.36
C LYS A 121 6.54 0.51 -4.76
N TYR A 122 5.90 1.16 -3.79
CA TYR A 122 4.66 0.68 -3.18
C TYR A 122 3.55 0.54 -4.22
N ILE A 123 3.33 1.58 -5.05
CA ILE A 123 2.32 1.53 -6.12
C ILE A 123 2.63 0.39 -7.10
N MET A 124 3.88 0.27 -7.56
CA MET A 124 4.29 -0.80 -8.49
C MET A 124 4.05 -2.18 -7.87
N PHE A 125 4.42 -2.36 -6.60
CA PHE A 125 4.23 -3.61 -5.89
C PHE A 125 2.75 -3.99 -5.80
N THR A 126 1.89 -3.08 -5.34
CA THR A 126 0.45 -3.35 -5.18
C THR A 126 -0.25 -3.56 -6.53
N MET A 127 0.19 -2.84 -7.59
CA MET A 127 -0.30 -3.04 -8.95
C MET A 127 0.02 -4.43 -9.52
N ILE A 128 1.18 -4.99 -9.17
CA ILE A 128 1.60 -6.32 -9.64
C ILE A 128 1.00 -7.42 -8.77
N LEU A 129 0.95 -7.22 -7.45
CA LEU A 129 0.51 -8.25 -6.50
C LEU A 129 -0.97 -8.61 -6.68
N LEU A 130 -1.84 -7.62 -6.93
CA LEU A 130 -3.28 -7.86 -7.03
C LEU A 130 -3.69 -8.75 -8.23
N PRO A 131 -3.28 -8.47 -9.48
CA PRO A 131 -3.61 -9.33 -10.61
C PRO A 131 -2.97 -10.71 -10.47
N ILE A 132 -1.74 -10.81 -9.96
CA ILE A 132 -1.10 -12.10 -9.70
C ILE A 132 -1.88 -12.89 -8.64
N GLY A 133 -2.27 -12.25 -7.54
CA GLY A 133 -3.08 -12.87 -6.49
C GLY A 133 -4.43 -13.36 -7.03
N PHE A 134 -5.08 -12.55 -7.87
CA PHE A 134 -6.35 -12.96 -8.49
C PHE A 134 -6.19 -14.15 -9.44
N MET A 135 -5.19 -14.11 -10.33
CA MET A 135 -4.90 -15.22 -11.24
C MET A 135 -4.53 -16.49 -10.48
N TYR A 136 -3.76 -16.36 -9.41
CA TYR A 136 -3.40 -17.46 -8.54
C TYR A 136 -4.63 -18.06 -7.84
N SER A 137 -5.54 -17.21 -7.34
CA SER A 137 -6.82 -17.66 -6.77
C SER A 137 -7.65 -18.46 -7.79
N LEU A 138 -7.75 -17.99 -9.04
CA LEU A 138 -8.44 -18.70 -10.12
C LEU A 138 -7.82 -20.08 -10.39
N VAL A 139 -6.49 -20.17 -10.46
CA VAL A 139 -5.79 -21.43 -10.67
C VAL A 139 -6.09 -22.42 -9.54
N LEU A 140 -6.07 -21.96 -8.29
CA LEU A 140 -6.40 -22.82 -7.14
C LEU A 140 -7.84 -23.28 -7.16
N ILE A 141 -8.78 -22.41 -7.54
CA ILE A 141 -10.19 -22.77 -7.68
C ILE A 141 -10.33 -23.89 -8.71
N ILE A 142 -9.68 -23.77 -9.88
CA ILE A 142 -9.71 -24.80 -10.94
C ILE A 142 -9.12 -26.13 -10.44
N ILE A 143 -7.96 -26.09 -9.78
CA ILE A 143 -7.27 -27.29 -9.29
C ILE A 143 -8.10 -28.01 -8.21
N TYR A 144 -8.61 -27.29 -7.22
CA TYR A 144 -9.26 -27.90 -6.06
C TYR A 144 -10.72 -28.27 -6.27
N ALA A 145 -11.27 -27.98 -7.44
CA ALA A 145 -12.64 -28.35 -7.75
C ALA A 145 -12.78 -29.54 -8.69
N THR A 146 -11.67 -30.14 -9.13
CA THR A 146 -11.74 -31.42 -9.85
C THR A 146 -12.21 -32.52 -8.88
N PRO A 147 -13.28 -33.27 -9.22
CA PRO A 147 -14.09 -34.04 -8.28
C PRO A 147 -13.51 -35.44 -7.96
N GLU A 148 -12.21 -35.57 -7.74
CA GLU A 148 -11.63 -36.88 -7.36
C GLU A 148 -11.83 -37.22 -5.87
N SER A 149 -12.28 -36.28 -5.04
CA SER A 149 -12.73 -36.56 -3.67
C SER A 149 -14.26 -36.57 -3.60
N SER A 150 -14.81 -37.78 -3.49
CA SER A 150 -16.20 -38.12 -3.18
C SER A 150 -16.94 -37.10 -2.28
N PHE A 151 -18.21 -36.86 -2.62
CA PHE A 151 -19.25 -36.11 -1.89
C PHE A 151 -19.22 -34.56 -1.98
N THR A 152 -19.84 -33.99 -3.03
CA THR A 152 -20.92 -32.97 -2.94
C THR A 152 -21.37 -32.49 -4.33
N PRO A 153 -22.65 -32.09 -4.51
CA PRO A 153 -23.23 -31.69 -5.80
C PRO A 153 -23.00 -30.19 -6.10
N TYR A 154 -21.76 -29.74 -6.15
CA TYR A 154 -21.42 -28.36 -6.60
C TYR A 154 -21.01 -28.30 -8.09
N ILE A 155 -21.31 -29.34 -8.87
CA ILE A 155 -20.92 -29.51 -10.29
C ILE A 155 -21.95 -28.87 -11.25
N SER A 156 -22.33 -27.61 -11.06
CA SER A 156 -23.24 -26.92 -12.02
C SER A 156 -22.55 -25.83 -12.85
N TRP A 157 -21.44 -25.25 -12.39
CA TRP A 157 -20.74 -24.17 -13.11
C TRP A 157 -19.42 -24.64 -13.76
N TYR A 158 -18.86 -25.76 -13.30
CA TYR A 158 -17.68 -26.38 -13.94
C TYR A 158 -17.97 -26.98 -15.31
N SER A 159 -19.15 -27.59 -15.49
CA SER A 159 -19.60 -28.09 -16.79
C SER A 159 -19.76 -26.96 -17.82
N VAL A 160 -20.05 -25.74 -17.37
CA VAL A 160 -20.09 -24.53 -18.20
C VAL A 160 -18.69 -24.07 -18.63
N LEU A 161 -17.67 -24.27 -17.78
CA LEU A 161 -16.28 -23.87 -18.06
C LEU A 161 -15.48 -24.91 -18.87
N LEU A 162 -15.68 -26.21 -18.61
CA LEU A 162 -14.83 -27.28 -19.14
C LEU A 162 -15.34 -27.94 -20.42
N ASN A 163 -16.42 -27.43 -21.03
CA ASN A 163 -16.92 -27.92 -22.32
C ASN A 163 -17.11 -29.46 -22.33
N VAL A 164 -17.56 -30.02 -21.18
CA VAL A 164 -17.78 -31.46 -21.03
C VAL A 164 -18.88 -31.84 -22.00
N THR A 165 -18.48 -32.53 -23.07
CA THR A 165 -19.40 -32.95 -24.12
C THR A 165 -20.21 -34.11 -23.58
N TYR A 166 -21.44 -33.85 -23.14
CA TYR A 166 -22.39 -34.91 -22.90
C TYR A 166 -22.81 -35.45 -24.27
N ILE A 167 -22.33 -36.64 -24.62
CA ILE A 167 -22.85 -37.39 -25.76
C ILE A 167 -24.21 -37.91 -25.30
N THR A 168 -25.29 -37.29 -25.79
CA THR A 168 -26.63 -37.85 -25.64
C THR A 168 -26.71 -39.13 -26.49
N GLU A 169 -27.47 -40.13 -26.04
CA GLU A 169 -27.70 -41.39 -26.78
C GLU A 169 -28.22 -41.17 -28.23
N SER A 170 -28.74 -39.97 -28.53
CA SER A 170 -29.23 -39.54 -29.83
C SER A 170 -28.16 -39.09 -30.84
N GLY A 171 -26.87 -39.08 -30.50
CA GLY A 171 -25.77 -38.78 -31.44
C GLY A 171 -25.69 -37.32 -31.92
N GLN A 172 -26.46 -36.39 -31.35
CA GLN A 172 -26.35 -34.96 -31.64
C GLN A 172 -25.32 -34.30 -30.71
N THR A 173 -24.25 -33.77 -31.30
CA THR A 173 -23.20 -33.04 -30.57
C THR A 173 -23.68 -31.65 -30.15
N ILE A 174 -23.92 -31.44 -28.86
CA ILE A 174 -24.19 -30.12 -28.25
C ILE A 174 -22.86 -29.34 -28.07
N THR A 175 -22.04 -29.29 -29.10
CA THR A 175 -20.70 -28.64 -29.04
C THR A 175 -20.76 -27.15 -29.38
N GLY A 176 -21.73 -26.70 -30.17
CA GLY A 176 -21.80 -25.31 -30.64
C GLY A 176 -22.31 -24.27 -29.63
N LEU A 177 -23.16 -24.66 -28.67
CA LEU A 177 -23.74 -23.74 -27.69
C LEU A 177 -22.82 -23.47 -26.48
N ILE A 178 -21.94 -24.41 -26.14
CA ILE A 178 -21.10 -24.34 -24.94
C ILE A 178 -19.82 -23.51 -25.21
N GLN A 179 -19.28 -23.55 -26.43
CA GLN A 179 -18.06 -22.82 -26.79
C GLN A 179 -18.21 -21.28 -26.73
N ASN A 180 -19.40 -20.75 -27.04
CA ASN A 180 -19.69 -19.31 -26.92
C ASN A 180 -19.77 -18.85 -25.45
N ASN A 181 -20.17 -19.73 -24.53
CA ASN A 181 -20.30 -19.39 -23.11
C ASN A 181 -18.95 -19.33 -22.40
N VAL A 182 -17.97 -20.17 -22.79
CA VAL A 182 -16.62 -20.15 -22.20
C VAL A 182 -15.89 -18.84 -22.53
N LEU A 183 -15.94 -18.39 -23.79
CA LEU A 183 -15.34 -17.11 -24.20
C LEU A 183 -15.98 -15.92 -23.46
N MET A 184 -17.31 -15.95 -23.26
CA MET A 184 -18.02 -14.92 -22.50
C MET A 184 -17.58 -14.89 -21.02
N VAL A 185 -17.44 -16.05 -20.37
CA VAL A 185 -16.99 -16.14 -18.97
C VAL A 185 -15.55 -15.65 -18.81
N ILE A 186 -14.64 -16.05 -19.71
CA ILE A 186 -13.25 -15.55 -19.71
C ILE A 186 -13.24 -14.02 -19.90
N GLY A 187 -14.05 -13.50 -20.83
CA GLY A 187 -14.19 -12.06 -21.04
C GLY A 187 -14.65 -11.30 -19.79
N ILE A 188 -15.62 -11.85 -19.06
CA ILE A 188 -16.11 -11.27 -17.79
C ILE A 188 -15.01 -11.30 -16.71
N LEU A 189 -14.26 -12.40 -16.59
CA LEU A 189 -13.17 -12.49 -15.60
C LEU A 189 -12.07 -11.48 -15.88
N ILE A 190 -11.66 -11.32 -17.15
CA ILE A 190 -10.67 -10.31 -17.55
C ILE A 190 -11.19 -8.91 -17.24
N LEU A 191 -12.46 -8.63 -17.54
CA LEU A 191 -13.08 -7.34 -17.23
C LEU A 191 -13.05 -7.06 -15.72
N ILE A 192 -13.37 -8.05 -14.88
CA ILE A 192 -13.30 -7.93 -13.41
C ILE A 192 -11.87 -7.63 -12.95
N ILE A 193 -10.85 -8.32 -13.51
CA ILE A 193 -9.44 -8.07 -13.18
C ILE A 193 -9.05 -6.63 -13.52
N ILE A 194 -9.44 -6.14 -14.70
CA ILE A 194 -9.13 -4.77 -15.14
C ILE A 194 -9.80 -3.76 -14.21
N VAL A 195 -11.10 -3.92 -13.93
CA VAL A 195 -11.85 -3.01 -13.06
C VAL A 195 -11.26 -2.99 -11.65
N LEU A 196 -10.97 -4.16 -11.06
CA LEU A 196 -10.36 -4.25 -9.74
C LEU A 196 -8.96 -3.63 -9.71
N SER A 197 -8.16 -3.82 -10.77
CA SER A 197 -6.82 -3.23 -10.86
C SER A 197 -6.87 -1.70 -10.95
N VAL A 198 -7.81 -1.15 -11.72
CA VAL A 198 -8.02 0.31 -11.82
C VAL A 198 -8.50 0.90 -10.50
N LEU A 199 -9.50 0.27 -9.86
CA LEU A 199 -10.00 0.70 -8.55
C LEU A 199 -8.90 0.67 -7.49
N ASN A 200 -8.12 -0.41 -7.44
CA ASN A 200 -7.00 -0.54 -6.52
C ASN A 200 -5.92 0.51 -6.78
N TYR A 201 -5.61 0.82 -8.04
CA TYR A 201 -4.68 1.89 -8.37
C TYR A 201 -5.17 3.25 -7.86
N ILE A 202 -6.43 3.60 -8.11
CA ILE A 202 -7.01 4.87 -7.66
C ILE A 202 -6.97 4.93 -6.13
N PHE A 203 -7.40 3.86 -5.46
CA PHE A 203 -7.39 3.79 -4.00
C PHE A 203 -5.98 3.94 -3.43
N THR A 204 -5.02 3.18 -3.95
CA THR A 204 -3.61 3.24 -3.53
C THR A 204 -3.02 4.63 -3.73
N LYS A 205 -3.31 5.26 -4.88
CA LYS A 205 -2.84 6.61 -5.20
C LYS A 205 -3.43 7.65 -4.25
N VAL A 206 -4.73 7.58 -3.98
CA VAL A 206 -5.43 8.48 -3.06
C VAL A 206 -4.91 8.29 -1.63
N TYR A 207 -4.78 7.04 -1.19
CA TYR A 207 -4.22 6.68 0.12
C TYR A 207 -2.82 7.28 0.32
N LEU A 208 -1.90 7.04 -0.63
CA LEU A 208 -0.53 7.55 -0.52
C LEU A 208 -0.47 9.08 -0.64
N HIS A 209 -1.32 9.69 -1.46
CA HIS A 209 -1.40 11.14 -1.53
C HIS A 209 -1.87 11.76 -0.20
N PHE A 210 -2.84 11.12 0.46
CA PHE A 210 -3.33 11.54 1.76
C PHE A 210 -2.27 11.37 2.87
N PHE A 211 -1.61 10.21 2.92
CA PHE A 211 -0.66 9.88 3.98
C PHE A 211 0.74 10.46 3.80
N TYR A 212 1.19 10.71 2.57
CA TYR A 212 2.55 11.21 2.28
C TYR A 212 2.57 12.48 1.44
N GLY A 213 1.64 12.63 0.49
CA GLY A 213 1.60 13.77 -0.42
C GLY A 213 1.43 15.12 0.26
N ARG A 214 0.77 15.17 1.43
CA ARG A 214 0.71 16.38 2.25
C ARG A 214 2.06 16.73 2.88
N TYR A 215 2.78 15.74 3.40
CA TYR A 215 4.07 15.95 4.05
C TYR A 215 5.15 16.31 3.04
N ILE A 216 5.16 15.69 1.86
CA ILE A 216 6.10 16.02 0.78
C ILE A 216 5.94 17.50 0.39
N ARG A 217 4.70 17.97 0.14
CA ARG A 217 4.46 19.38 -0.21
C ARG A 217 4.89 20.36 0.88
N GLN A 218 4.70 20.00 2.14
CA GLN A 218 5.12 20.82 3.28
C GLN A 218 6.64 20.83 3.46
N LEU A 219 7.31 19.72 3.16
CA LEU A 219 8.77 19.66 3.13
C LEU A 219 9.31 20.47 1.95
N GLU A 220 8.72 20.35 0.76
CA GLU A 220 9.08 21.16 -0.42
C GLU A 220 8.92 22.66 -0.15
N SER A 221 7.82 23.11 0.48
CA SER A 221 7.65 24.52 0.82
C SER A 221 8.69 25.03 1.83
N ILE A 222 9.08 24.19 2.80
CA ILE A 222 10.16 24.55 3.75
C ILE A 222 11.50 24.61 3.02
N LEU A 223 11.72 23.76 2.02
CA LEU A 223 12.94 23.80 1.20
C LEU A 223 13.04 25.10 0.39
N GLU A 224 11.91 25.56 -0.17
CA GLU A 224 11.82 26.85 -0.87
C GLU A 224 12.10 28.04 0.06
N GLU A 225 11.77 27.95 1.36
CA GLU A 225 12.11 28.98 2.35
C GLU A 225 13.62 29.06 2.65
N PHE A 226 14.41 28.02 2.30
CA PHE A 226 15.87 27.98 2.46
C PHE A 226 16.62 28.43 1.19
N GLU A 227 15.93 28.74 0.08
CA GLU A 227 16.51 29.27 -1.17
C GLU A 227 16.34 30.79 -1.29
#